data_AF-A0A1Z4JJM8-F1
#
_entry.id   AF-A0A1Z4JJM8-F1
#
_cell.length_a   1.000
_cell.length_b   1.000
_cell.length_c   1.000
_cell.angle_alpha   90.00
_cell.angle_beta   90.00
_cell.angle_gamma   90.00
#
_symmetry.space_group_name_H-M   'P 1'
#
loop_
_entity.id
_entity.type
_entity.pdbx_description
1 polymer ?
#
loop_
_entity_poly.entity_id
_entity_poly.type
_entity_poly.pdbx_seq_one_letter_code
_entity_poly.pdbx_strand_id
1 'polypeptide(L)'
;MIRKNGHRQGKQNYRCKDCDRQFITVHTRRGYSDEVKQICLRMYHLGLKLREIERLTGIRHTTIHSWVKQSKSDVMSSSNNK
;
A
#
# COMPACT_ATOMS: atom_id res chain seq x y z
N MET A 1 -26.97 -5.55 16.21
CA MET A 1 -27.22 -4.08 16.04
C MET A 1 -25.93 -3.26 16.14
N ILE A 2 -25.73 -2.24 15.29
CA ILE A 2 -24.54 -1.35 15.33
C ILE A 2 -24.89 0.00 15.98
N ARG A 3 -24.02 0.54 16.84
CA ARG A 3 -24.17 1.88 17.44
C ARG A 3 -22.92 2.74 17.26
N LYS A 4 -23.08 4.07 17.22
CA LYS A 4 -21.97 5.03 17.26
C LYS A 4 -21.22 4.89 18.58
N ASN A 5 -19.88 4.90 18.53
CA ASN A 5 -18.98 4.67 19.66
C ASN A 5 -17.80 5.66 19.62
N GLY A 6 -18.14 6.95 19.74
CA GLY A 6 -17.15 8.04 19.71
C GLY A 6 -16.41 8.16 18.38
N HIS A 7 -15.29 8.87 18.39
CA HIS A 7 -14.44 9.09 17.24
C HIS A 7 -13.04 8.52 17.47
N ARG A 8 -12.45 7.90 16.45
CA ARG A 8 -11.04 7.48 16.45
C ARG A 8 -10.35 8.10 15.23
N GLN A 9 -9.20 8.73 15.46
CA GLN A 9 -8.45 9.47 14.42
C GLN A 9 -9.32 10.48 13.65
N GLY A 10 -10.22 11.18 14.36
CA GLY A 10 -11.15 12.14 13.77
C GLY A 10 -12.32 11.54 13.00
N LYS A 11 -12.49 10.21 13.00
CA LYS A 11 -13.54 9.51 12.25
C LYS A 11 -14.51 8.78 13.16
N GLN A 12 -15.76 8.67 12.72
CA GLN A 12 -16.80 7.97 13.46
C GLN A 12 -16.40 6.50 13.66
N ASN A 13 -16.32 6.09 14.92
CA ASN A 13 -16.11 4.70 15.31
C ASN A 13 -17.48 4.09 15.66
N TYR A 14 -17.64 2.81 15.37
CA TYR A 14 -18.88 2.06 15.60
C TYR A 14 -18.58 0.84 16.46
N ARG A 15 -19.59 0.37 17.20
CA ARG A 15 -19.51 -0.84 18.03
C ARG A 15 -20.70 -1.74 17.70
N CYS A 16 -20.42 -3.01 17.40
CA CYS A 16 -21.45 -4.03 17.29
C CYS A 16 -21.95 -4.38 18.69
N LYS A 17 -23.27 -4.42 18.91
CA LYS A 17 -23.85 -4.87 20.19
C LYS A 17 -23.78 -6.39 20.37
N ASP A 18 -23.74 -7.14 19.27
CA ASP A 18 -23.90 -8.60 19.31
C ASP A 18 -22.55 -9.29 19.57
N CYS A 19 -21.45 -8.71 19.10
CA CYS A 19 -20.09 -9.26 19.26
C CYS A 19 -19.07 -8.29 19.86
N ASP A 20 -19.51 -7.12 20.28
CA ASP A 20 -18.70 -6.06 20.89
C ASP A 20 -17.56 -5.45 20.06
N ARG A 21 -17.37 -5.91 18.83
CA ARG A 21 -16.32 -5.45 17.93
C ARG A 21 -16.46 -3.96 17.61
N GLN A 22 -15.33 -3.25 17.69
CA GLN A 22 -15.23 -1.84 17.30
C GLN A 22 -14.59 -1.70 15.92
N PHE A 23 -15.12 -0.81 15.08
CA PHE A 23 -14.59 -0.57 13.74
C PHE A 23 -14.95 0.83 13.24
N ILE A 24 -14.11 1.35 12.34
CA ILE A 24 -14.34 2.59 11.61
C ILE A 24 -14.80 2.20 10.20
N THR A 25 -15.74 2.92 9.59
CA THR A 25 -16.17 2.64 8.21
C THR A 25 -15.20 3.23 7.19
N VAL A 26 -14.81 4.49 7.40
CA VAL A 26 -13.94 5.22 6.48
C VAL A 26 -12.47 5.00 6.82
N HIS A 27 -11.77 4.22 6.01
CA HIS A 27 -10.33 4.02 6.14
C HIS A 27 -9.61 5.01 5.21
N THR A 28 -8.65 5.77 5.74
CA THR A 28 -7.76 6.57 4.88
C THR A 28 -6.63 5.64 4.54
N ARG A 29 -6.43 5.34 3.25
CA ARG A 29 -5.23 4.62 2.82
C ARG A 29 -4.02 5.48 3.20
N ARG A 30 -3.24 5.01 4.17
CA ARG A 30 -1.96 5.62 4.53
C ARG A 30 -0.91 5.02 3.60
N GLY A 31 -0.42 5.79 2.64
CA GLY A 31 0.61 5.35 1.71
C GLY A 31 0.59 6.11 0.40
N TYR A 32 1.54 5.75 -0.47
CA TYR A 32 1.57 6.21 -1.86
C TYR A 32 0.37 5.65 -2.62
N SER A 33 -0.11 6.38 -3.64
CA SER A 33 -1.16 5.87 -4.53
C SER A 33 -0.66 4.65 -5.31
N ASP A 34 -1.60 3.79 -5.71
CA ASP A 34 -1.27 2.63 -6.53
C ASP A 34 -0.62 3.04 -7.86
N GLU A 35 -1.03 4.19 -8.43
CA GLU A 35 -0.42 4.79 -9.63
C GLU A 35 1.08 5.05 -9.45
N VAL A 36 1.46 5.69 -8.34
CA VAL A 36 2.86 6.00 -8.04
C VAL A 36 3.68 4.73 -7.86
N LYS A 37 3.11 3.72 -7.18
CA LYS A 37 3.73 2.40 -7.04
C LYS A 37 3.98 1.77 -8.42
N GLN A 38 2.99 1.80 -9.32
CA GLN A 38 3.10 1.24 -10.67
C GLN A 38 4.16 1.96 -11.52
N ILE A 39 4.25 3.29 -11.42
CA ILE A 39 5.29 4.07 -12.13
C ILE A 39 6.69 3.62 -11.68
N CYS A 40 6.92 3.53 -10.36
CA CYS A 40 8.22 3.12 -9.82
C CYS A 40 8.58 1.67 -10.21
N LEU A 41 7.60 0.77 -10.17
CA LEU A 41 7.79 -0.60 -10.61
C LEU A 41 8.10 -0.67 -12.10
N ARG A 42 7.41 0.08 -12.96
CA ARG A 42 7.71 0.14 -14.40
C ARG A 42 9.13 0.61 -14.65
N MET A 43 9.56 1.68 -13.98
CA MET A 43 10.94 2.17 -14.07
C MET A 43 11.96 1.09 -13.68
N TYR A 44 11.69 0.33 -12.62
CA TYR A 44 12.53 -0.80 -12.22
C TYR A 44 12.59 -1.90 -13.29
N HIS A 45 11.46 -2.27 -13.90
CA HIS A 45 11.42 -3.27 -14.99
C HIS A 45 12.12 -2.79 -16.26
N LEU A 46 12.17 -1.48 -16.52
CA LEU A 46 12.96 -0.88 -17.60
C LEU A 46 14.48 -0.90 -17.34
N GLY A 47 14.92 -1.39 -16.17
CA GLY A 47 16.34 -1.53 -15.82
C GLY A 47 16.94 -0.34 -15.09
N LEU A 48 16.15 0.66 -14.68
CA LEU A 48 16.64 1.76 -13.86
C LEU A 48 17.07 1.28 -12.47
N LYS A 49 18.18 1.83 -11.98
CA LYS A 49 18.67 1.49 -10.63
C LYS A 49 17.76 2.12 -9.58
N LEU A 50 17.55 1.44 -8.44
CA LEU A 50 16.66 1.91 -7.38
C LEU A 50 16.99 3.33 -6.87
N ARG A 51 18.29 3.68 -6.80
CA ARG A 51 18.75 5.03 -6.43
C ARG A 51 18.46 6.10 -7.48
N GLU A 52 18.36 5.70 -8.74
CA GLU A 52 18.02 6.58 -9.86
C GLU A 52 16.52 6.88 -9.85
N ILE A 53 15.69 5.87 -9.60
CA ILE A 53 14.25 6.01 -9.41
C ILE A 53 13.96 6.91 -8.19
N GLU A 54 14.73 6.78 -7.10
CA GLU A 54 14.61 7.68 -5.94
C GLU A 54 14.88 9.14 -6.30
N ARG A 55 15.88 9.42 -7.14
CA ARG A 55 16.16 10.79 -7.62
C ARG A 55 15.04 11.33 -8.52
N LEU A 56 14.44 10.48 -9.35
CA LEU A 56 13.38 10.87 -10.28
C LEU A 56 12.02 11.08 -9.60
N THR A 57 11.68 10.23 -8.62
CA THR A 57 10.36 10.20 -7.99
C THR A 57 10.32 10.81 -6.60
N GLY A 58 11.48 11.03 -5.98
CA GLY A 58 11.60 11.44 -4.57
C GLY A 58 11.23 10.34 -3.57
N ILE A 59 10.98 9.11 -4.03
CA ILE A 59 10.59 7.99 -3.18
C ILE A 59 11.84 7.23 -2.77
N ARG A 60 11.99 7.00 -1.45
CA ARG A 60 13.14 6.31 -0.90
C ARG A 60 13.34 4.93 -1.57
N HIS A 61 14.56 4.62 -2.01
CA HIS A 61 14.88 3.36 -2.69
C HIS A 61 14.48 2.11 -1.88
N THR A 62 14.46 2.18 -0.55
CA THR A 62 14.03 1.08 0.33
C THR A 62 12.54 0.78 0.19
N THR A 63 11.70 1.80 0.00
CA THR A 63 10.26 1.67 -0.27
C THR A 63 10.03 0.97 -1.61
N ILE A 64 10.76 1.40 -2.64
CA ILE A 64 10.71 0.79 -3.98
C ILE A 64 11.16 -0.68 -3.92
N HIS A 65 12.25 -0.97 -3.21
CA HIS A 65 12.75 -2.33 -2.99
C HIS A 65 11.70 -3.23 -2.31
N SER A 66 11.00 -2.70 -1.29
CA SER A 66 9.90 -3.43 -0.63
C SER A 66 8.77 -3.75 -1.59
N TRP A 67 8.39 -2.81 -2.47
CA TRP A 67 7.37 -3.05 -3.49
C TRP A 67 7.78 -4.10 -4.51
N VAL A 68 9.05 -4.10 -4.96
CA VAL A 68 9.58 -5.13 -5.85
C VAL A 68 9.56 -6.51 -5.16
N LYS A 69 9.86 -6.57 -3.86
CA LYS A 69 9.82 -7.83 -3.11
C LYS A 69 8.38 -8.35 -2.96
N GLN A 70 7.42 -7.46 -2.68
CA GLN A 70 5.99 -7.80 -2.63
C GLN A 70 5.45 -8.23 -3.99
N SER A 71 5.83 -7.54 -5.06
CA SER A 71 5.39 -7.95 -6.40
C SER A 71 5.93 -9.33 -6.73
N LYS A 72 7.20 -9.65 -6.40
CA LYS A 72 7.76 -10.99 -6.63
C LYS A 72 7.03 -12.12 -5.88
N SER A 73 6.50 -11.86 -4.68
CA SER A 73 5.63 -12.84 -4.01
C SER A 73 4.29 -13.03 -4.72
N ASP A 74 3.80 -12.01 -5.42
CA ASP A 74 2.60 -12.12 -6.26
C ASP A 74 2.90 -12.76 -7.64
N VAL A 75 4.15 -12.71 -8.13
CA VAL A 75 4.57 -13.23 -9.45
C VAL A 75 5.20 -14.64 -9.43
N MET A 76 4.86 -15.50 -8.46
CA MET A 76 5.10 -16.95 -8.60
C MET A 76 4.20 -17.63 -9.66
N SER A 77 3.66 -16.84 -10.60
CA SER A 77 2.83 -17.28 -11.72
C SER A 77 2.99 -16.39 -12.97
N SER A 78 4.24 -16.07 -13.39
CA SER A 78 4.61 -15.86 -14.81
C SER A 78 6.10 -15.54 -15.01
N SER A 79 6.84 -16.58 -15.38
CA SER A 79 7.97 -16.66 -16.32
C SER A 79 9.16 -15.69 -16.23
N ASN A 80 10.29 -16.30 -15.85
CA ASN A 80 11.64 -15.99 -16.33
C ASN A 80 11.70 -15.85 -17.86
N ASN A 81 12.44 -14.86 -18.35
CA ASN A 81 13.22 -14.84 -19.61
C ASN A 81 13.81 -13.43 -19.75
N LYS A 82 15.02 -13.17 -20.22
CA LYS A 82 16.14 -13.92 -20.76
C LYS A 82 17.32 -12.96 -20.72
#